data_AF-A0A7Y0SJA9-F1
#
_entry.id   AF-A0A7Y0SJA9-F1
#
_cell.length_a   1.000
_cell.length_b   1.000
_cell.length_c   1.000
_cell.angle_alpha   90.00
_cell.angle_beta   90.00
_cell.angle_gamma   90.00
#
_symmetry.space_group_name_H-M   'P 1'
#
loop_
_entity.id
_entity.type
_entity.pdbx_description
1 polymer ?
#
loop_
_entity_poly.entity_id
_entity_poly.type
_entity_poly.pdbx_seq_one_letter_code
_entity_poly.pdbx_strand_id
1 'polypeptide(L)' 'LHVDSGWVPADTNVDEFEFAIRIVCEPIFAKPLCEISFGHVLLNLFNTARRFNMEVQPQLVLLQKTLLYVEGLGRQL' A
#
# COMPACT_ATOMS: atom_id res chain seq x y z
N LEU A 1 -10.25 6.37 10.62
CA LEU A 1 -10.64 6.01 9.23
C LEU A 1 -10.49 4.52 8.93
N HIS A 2 -9.30 3.90 9.00
CA HIS A 2 -9.14 2.45 8.70
C HIS A 2 -9.75 1.51 9.74
N VAL A 3 -9.69 1.88 11.02
CA VAL A 3 -10.38 1.17 12.12
C VAL A 3 -11.89 1.40 12.07
N ASP A 4 -12.33 2.65 11.84
CA ASP A 4 -13.76 2.99 11.74
C ASP A 4 -14.45 2.36 10.52
N SER A 5 -13.69 2.05 9.46
CA SER A 5 -14.16 1.34 8.27
C SER A 5 -14.11 -0.19 8.41
N GLY A 6 -13.66 -0.71 9.57
CA GLY A 6 -13.57 -2.15 9.86
C GLY A 6 -12.53 -2.92 9.04
N TRP A 7 -11.55 -2.24 8.45
CA TRP A 7 -10.56 -2.91 7.58
C TRP A 7 -9.47 -3.62 8.39
N VAL A 8 -9.22 -3.14 9.61
CA VAL A 8 -8.31 -3.72 10.59
C VAL A 8 -9.10 -4.03 11.86
N PRO A 9 -8.74 -5.09 12.61
CA PRO A 9 -9.37 -5.43 13.88
C PRO A 9 -9.42 -4.23 14.85
N ALA A 10 -10.48 -4.13 15.65
CA ALA A 10 -10.69 -2.99 16.56
C ALA A 10 -9.63 -2.87 17.67
N ASP A 11 -8.93 -3.97 17.97
CA ASP A 11 -7.80 -4.04 18.92
C ASP A 11 -6.45 -3.71 18.28
N THR A 12 -6.43 -3.36 16.98
CA THR A 12 -5.21 -2.95 16.29
C THR A 12 -4.62 -1.68 16.90
N ASN A 13 -3.34 -1.74 17.25
CA ASN A 13 -2.60 -0.54 17.64
C ASN A 13 -2.43 0.39 16.42
N VAL A 14 -3.17 1.49 16.41
CA VAL A 14 -3.22 2.44 15.30
C VAL A 14 -1.87 3.11 15.07
N ASP A 15 -1.13 3.43 16.14
CA ASP A 15 0.18 4.07 16.04
C ASP A 15 1.20 3.13 15.39
N GLU A 16 1.16 1.84 15.74
CA GLU A 16 2.03 0.82 15.15
C GLU A 16 1.69 0.59 13.66
N PHE A 17 0.40 0.59 13.33
CA PHE A 17 -0.06 0.47 11.96
C PHE A 17 0.38 1.67 11.10
N GLU A 18 0.18 2.89 11.60
CA GLU A 18 0.62 4.12 10.92
C GLU A 18 2.13 4.11 10.69
N PHE A 19 2.89 3.72 11.71
CA PHE A 19 4.34 3.62 11.61
C PHE A 19 4.77 2.59 10.55
N ALA A 20 4.12 1.43 10.50
CA ALA A 20 4.39 0.41 9.51
C ALA A 20 4.09 0.87 8.07
N ILE A 21 3.00 1.60 7.87
CA ILE A 21 2.68 2.22 6.57
C ILE A 21 3.74 3.26 6.19
N ARG A 22 4.19 4.08 7.14
CA ARG A 22 5.24 5.09 6.92
C ARG A 22 6.55 4.46 6.43
N ILE A 23 6.98 3.35 7.06
CA ILE A 23 8.16 2.59 6.63
C ILE A 23 8.04 2.09 5.19
N VAL A 24 6.85 1.68 4.76
CA VAL A 24 6.64 1.23 3.37
C VAL A 24 6.70 2.38 2.37
N CYS A 25 6.26 3.58 2.76
CA CYS A 25 6.20 4.76 1.90
C CYS A 25 7.51 5.56 1.87
N GLU A 26 8.34 5.50 2.92
CA GLU A 26 9.58 6.27 3.03
C GLU A 26 10.56 6.05 1.85
N PRO A 27 10.77 4.82 1.33
CA PRO A 27 11.69 4.58 0.22
C PRO A 27 11.28 5.19 -1.12
N ILE A 28 10.01 5.56 -1.28
CA ILE A 28 9.46 6.17 -2.51
C ILE A 28 9.14 7.66 -2.33
N PHE A 29 9.23 8.16 -1.10
CA PHE A 29 8.94 9.55 -0.80
C PHE A 29 9.90 10.47 -1.56
N ALA A 30 9.34 11.48 -2.24
CA ALA A 30 10.07 12.46 -3.05
C ALA A 30 10.92 11.89 -4.20
N LYS A 31 10.70 10.63 -4.63
CA LYS A 31 11.36 10.06 -5.81
C LYS A 31 10.58 10.34 -7.10
N PRO A 32 11.27 10.54 -8.24
CA PRO A 32 10.64 10.56 -9.55
C PRO A 32 9.86 9.27 -9.81
N LEU A 33 8.71 9.37 -10.50
CA LEU A 33 7.85 8.22 -10.81
C LEU A 33 8.58 7.11 -11.57
N CYS A 34 9.50 7.46 -12.46
CA CYS A 34 10.31 6.51 -13.24
C CYS A 34 11.29 5.69 -12.37
N GLU A 35 11.56 6.11 -11.14
CA GLU A 35 12.43 5.41 -10.18
C GLU A 35 11.65 4.57 -9.17
N ILE A 36 10.32 4.65 -9.19
CA ILE A 36 9.45 3.92 -8.26
C ILE A 36 9.01 2.59 -8.89
N SER A 37 9.33 1.49 -8.21
CA SER A 37 8.73 0.19 -8.50
C SER A 37 7.42 0.05 -7.73
N PHE A 38 6.29 0.38 -8.36
CA PHE A 38 4.97 0.29 -7.71
C PHE A 38 4.61 -1.15 -7.35
N GLY A 39 5.08 -2.13 -8.13
CA GLY A 39 4.97 -3.54 -7.78
C GLY A 39 5.59 -3.88 -6.40
N HIS A 40 6.80 -3.40 -6.11
CA HIS A 40 7.44 -3.62 -4.80
C HIS A 40 6.71 -2.89 -3.67
N VAL A 41 6.27 -1.66 -3.90
CA VAL A 41 5.50 -0.88 -2.92
C VAL A 41 4.21 -1.61 -2.56
N LEU A 42 3.48 -2.10 -3.57
CA LEU A 42 2.24 -2.84 -3.37
C LEU A 42 2.47 -4.13 -2.60
N LEU A 43 3.51 -4.91 -2.94
CA LEU A 43 3.87 -6.12 -2.20
C LEU A 43 4.14 -5.82 -0.72
N ASN A 44 4.89 -4.76 -0.43
CA ASN A 44 5.18 -4.33 0.94
C ASN A 44 3.92 -3.88 1.69
N LEU A 45 3.03 -3.13 1.03
CA LEU A 45 1.74 -2.75 1.61
C LEU A 45 0.88 -3.97 1.94
N PHE A 46 0.81 -5.00 1.08
CA PHE A 46 0.08 -6.23 1.38
C PHE A 46 0.71 -7.04 2.51
N ASN A 47 2.04 -7.06 2.60
CA ASN A 47 2.74 -7.70 3.72
C ASN A 47 2.40 -7.01 5.05
N THR A 48 2.42 -5.68 5.07
CA THR A 48 1.99 -4.89 6.23
C THR A 48 0.53 -5.14 6.55
N ALA A 49 -0.38 -5.06 5.57
CA ALA A 49 -1.80 -5.36 5.76
C ALA A 49 -2.04 -6.74 6.39
N ARG A 50 -1.36 -7.79 5.89
CA ARG A 50 -1.44 -9.14 6.45
C ARG A 50 -0.94 -9.22 7.89
N ARG A 51 0.15 -8.53 8.24
CA ARG A 51 0.68 -8.49 9.62
C ARG A 51 -0.33 -7.93 10.61
N PHE A 52 -1.15 -6.98 10.19
CA PHE A 52 -2.19 -6.37 11.02
C PHE A 52 -3.55 -7.04 10.87
N ASN A 53 -3.61 -8.25 10.28
CA ASN A 53 -4.85 -8.97 9.99
C ASN A 53 -5.89 -8.11 9.26
N MET A 54 -5.41 -7.18 8.43
CA MET A 54 -6.27 -6.32 7.63
C MET A 54 -6.95 -7.18 6.56
N GLU A 55 -8.28 -7.21 6.55
CA GLU A 55 -9.02 -7.88 5.48
C GLU A 55 -8.88 -7.07 4.19
N VAL A 56 -8.09 -7.60 3.26
CA VAL A 56 -7.90 -7.00 1.94
C VAL A 56 -9.20 -7.19 1.16
N GLN A 57 -9.95 -6.10 0.97
CA GLN A 57 -11.15 -6.17 0.15
C GLN A 57 -10.80 -6.43 -1.33
N PRO A 58 -11.63 -7.17 -2.09
CA PRO A 58 -11.36 -7.51 -3.49
C PRO A 58 -11.11 -6.28 -4.38
N GLN A 59 -11.67 -5.11 -4.05
CA GLN A 59 -11.47 -3.88 -4.83
C GLN A 59 -10.05 -3.31 -4.69
N LEU A 60 -9.35 -3.59 -3.59
CA LEU A 60 -7.94 -3.18 -3.41
C LEU A 60 -6.99 -4.00 -4.30
N VAL A 61 -7.37 -5.23 -4.66
CA VAL A 61 -6.67 -6.03 -5.67
C VAL A 61 -6.87 -5.43 -7.07
N LEU A 62 -8.07 -4.93 -7.38
CA LEU A 62 -8.34 -4.25 -8.66
C LEU A 62 -7.53 -2.95 -8.82
N LEU A 63 -7.20 -2.27 -7.73
CA LEU A 63 -6.31 -1.10 -7.74
C LEU A 63 -4.89 -1.46 -8.27
N GLN A 64 -4.41 -2.69 -8.02
CA GLN A 64 -3.12 -3.14 -8.57
C GLN A 64 -3.12 -3.13 -10.09
N LYS A 65 -4.24 -3.46 -10.74
CA LYS A 65 -4.36 -3.47 -12.21
C LYS A 65 -4.24 -2.06 -12.78
N THR A 66 -4.80 -1.05 -12.09
CA THR A 66 -4.67 0.35 -12.47
C THR A 66 -3.25 0.87 -12.22
N LEU A 67 -2.64 0.54 -11.09
CA LEU A 67 -1.28 0.99 -10.76
C LEU A 67 -0.21 0.38 -11.67
N LEU A 68 -0.33 -0.89 -12.06
CA LEU A 68 0.52 -1.51 -13.08
C LEU A 68 0.39 -0.82 -14.44
N TYR A 69 -0.82 -0.41 -14.82
CA TYR A 69 -1.05 0.31 -16.06
C TYR A 69 -0.40 1.70 -16.06
N VAL A 70 -0.51 2.41 -14.93
CA VAL A 70 0.14 3.73 -14.74
C VAL A 70 1.67 3.61 -14.69
N GLU A 71 2.23 2.60 -14.02
CA GLU A 71 3.68 2.33 -14.04
C GLU A 71 4.18 2.05 -15.47
N GLY A 72 3.42 1.28 -16.25
CA GLY A 72 3.74 1.01 -17.65
C GLY A 72 3.76 2.27 -18.52
N LEU A 73 2.76 3.15 -18.36
CA LEU A 73 2.71 4.43 -19.08
C LEU A 73 3.83 5.39 -18.65
N GLY A 74 4.12 5.47 -17.35
CA GLY A 74 5.19 6.32 -16.82
C GLY A 74 6.61 5.90 -17.22
N ARG A 75 6.80 4.66 -17.69
CA ARG A 75 8.07 4.18 -18.27
C ARG A 75 8.16 4.40 -19.79
N GLN A 76 7.06 4.73 -20.47
CA GLN A 76 7.02 4.98 -21.92
C GLN A 76 7.14 6.46 -22.30
N LEU A 77 7.00 7.37 -21.34
CA LEU A 77 7.21 8.82 -21.47
C LEU A 77 8.59 9.20 -20.95
#